data_AF-A0A931W4U0-F1
#
_entry.id   AF-A0A931W4U0-F1
#
_cell.length_a   1.000
_cell.length_b   1.000
_cell.length_c   1.000
_cell.angle_alpha   90.00
_cell.angle_beta   90.00
_cell.angle_gamma   90.00
#
_symmetry.space_group_name_H-M   'P 1'
#
loop_
_entity.id
_entity.type
_entity.pdbx_description
1 polymer ?
#
loop_
_entity_poly.entity_id
_entity_poly.type
_entity_poly.pdbx_seq_one_letter_code
_entity_poly.pdbx_strand_id
1 'polypeptide(L)' 'MSGDRAGQYSIRINDQWRICFTWKDDGPHDVEIVEYH' A
#
# COMPACT_ATOMS: atom_id res chain seq x y z
N MET A 1 -19.99 -5.99 -4.21
CA MET A 1 -19.59 -6.00 -2.78
C MET A 1 -18.17 -5.46 -2.73
N SER A 2 -18.05 -4.15 -2.56
CA SER A 2 -16.78 -3.43 -2.58
C SER A 2 -16.07 -3.75 -1.27
N GLY A 3 -15.06 -4.63 -1.35
CA GLY A 3 -14.43 -5.26 -0.19
C GLY A 3 -13.84 -4.25 0.80
N ASP A 4 -13.98 -4.59 2.07
CA ASP A 4 -13.59 -3.85 3.28
C ASP A 4 -12.09 -3.52 3.39
N ARG A 5 -11.57 -2.64 2.54
CA ARG A 5 -10.22 -2.09 2.68
C ARG A 5 -10.18 -0.57 2.44
N ALA A 6 -11.15 0.15 3.00
CA ALA A 6 -11.03 1.60 3.13
C ALA A 6 -9.82 1.91 4.02
N GLY A 7 -8.71 2.34 3.42
CA GLY A 7 -7.49 2.73 4.13
C GLY A 7 -6.19 2.06 3.68
N GLN A 8 -6.21 1.05 2.79
CA GLN A 8 -4.98 0.52 2.17
C GLN A 8 -4.67 1.22 0.85
N TYR A 9 -3.43 1.65 0.71
CA TYR A 9 -2.89 2.36 -0.43
C TYR A 9 -1.69 1.61 -0.98
N SER A 10 -1.44 1.76 -2.29
CA SER A 10 -0.21 1.26 -2.88
C SER A 10 0.38 2.25 -3.88
N ILE A 11 1.70 2.39 -3.84
CA ILE A 11 2.48 3.21 -4.76
C ILE A 11 3.37 2.27 -5.58
N ARG A 12 3.29 2.38 -6.91
CA ARG A 12 4.17 1.67 -7.82
C ARG A 12 5.45 2.49 -8.00
N ILE A 13 6.60 1.92 -7.68
CA ILE A 13 7.91 2.58 -7.88
C ILE A 13 8.39 2.35 -9.31
N ASN A 14 8.31 1.10 -9.78
CA ASN A 14 8.63 0.70 -11.15
C ASN A 14 7.93 -0.64 -11.47
N ASP A 15 8.35 -1.32 -12.55
CA ASP A 15 7.74 -2.59 -12.94
C ASP A 15 7.96 -3.73 -11.94
N GLN A 16 8.96 -3.61 -11.07
CA GLN A 16 9.38 -4.65 -10.13
C GLN A 16 9.04 -4.34 -8.68
N TRP A 17 8.68 -3.10 -8.33
CA TRP A 17 8.53 -2.71 -6.91
C TRP A 17 7.22 -1.98 -6.64
N ARG A 18 6.54 -2.39 -5.56
CA ARG A 18 5.33 -1.77 -5.03
C ARG A 18 5.47 -1.54 -3.52
N ILE A 19 5.12 -0.34 -3.08
CA ILE A 19 4.94 -0.04 -1.66
C ILE A 19 3.46 -0.22 -1.34
N CYS A 20 3.15 -0.96 -0.28
CA CYS A 20 1.82 -1.08 0.31
C CYS A 20 1.84 -0.42 1.69
N PHE A 21 0.82 0.38 2.02
CA PHE A 21 0.71 1.03 3.34
C PHE A 21 -0.76 1.29 3.69
N THR A 22 -1.02 1.53 4.97
CA THR A 22 -2.30 2.06 5.44
C THR A 22 -2.20 3.55 5.73
N TRP A 23 -3.25 4.33 5.46
CA TRP A 23 -3.29 5.75 5.85
C TRP A 23 -4.14 5.92 7.11
N LYS A 24 -3.54 6.47 8.16
CA LYS A 24 -4.18 6.84 9.42
C LYS A 24 -4.08 8.37 9.60
N ASP A 25 -4.75 8.90 10.63
CA ASP A 25 -4.78 10.34 10.90
C ASP A 25 -3.39 10.96 11.11
N ASP A 26 -2.41 10.18 11.58
CA ASP A 26 -1.03 10.59 11.82
C ASP A 26 -0.06 10.25 10.67
N GLY A 27 -0.54 9.61 9.60
CA GLY A 27 0.22 9.35 8.37
C GLY A 27 0.23 7.88 7.92
N PRO A 28 1.27 7.46 7.16
CA PRO A 28 1.38 6.11 6.63
C PRO A 28 1.85 5.12 7.70
N HIS A 29 1.10 4.02 7.84
CA HIS A 29 1.38 2.91 8.74
C HIS A 29 1.53 1.60 7.96
N ASP A 30 2.09 0.58 8.60
CA ASP A 30 2.22 -0.77 8.05
C ASP A 30 2.85 -0.76 6.63
N VAL A 31 3.92 0.03 6.48
CA VAL A 31 4.58 0.27 5.19
C VAL A 31 5.44 -0.94 4.82
N GLU A 32 5.08 -1.60 3.73
CA GLU A 32 5.77 -2.78 3.21
C GLU A 32 6.24 -2.53 1.77
N ILE A 33 7.46 -2.95 1.45
CA ILE A 33 8.00 -2.94 0.09
C ILE A 33 7.93 -4.37 -0.43
N VAL A 34 7.18 -4.57 -1.51
CA VAL A 34 6.99 -5.86 -2.15
C VAL A 34 7.63 -5.82 -3.54
N GLU A 35 8.47 -6.80 -3.82
CA GLU A 35 8.99 -7.05 -5.17
C GLU A 35 7.96 -7.90 -5.95
N TYR A 36 7.63 -7.45 -7.15
CA TYR A 36 6.87 -8.20 -8.13
C TYR A 36 7.88 -8.78 -9.13
N HIS A 37 8.05 -10.10 -9.12
CA HIS A 37 8.75 -10.83 -10.17
C HIS A 37 7.76 -11.22 -11.26
#